data_AF-A0A6A6NB98-F1
#
_entry.id   AF-A0A6A6NB98-F1
#
_cell.length_a   1.000
_cell.length_b   1.000
_cell.length_c   1.000
_cell.angle_alpha   90.00
_cell.angle_beta   90.00
_cell.angle_gamma   90.00
#
_symmetry.space_group_name_H-M   'P 1'
#
loop_
_entity.id
_entity.type
_entity.pdbx_description
1 polymer ?
#
loop_
_entity_poly.entity_id
_entity_poly.type
_entity_poly.pdbx_seq_one_letter_code
_entity_poly.pdbx_strand_id
1 'polypeptide(L)'
;MSFAGPSSIHDIQYYGDHIFTTVTAAAVVVDEWIANTMHIHKRELSELLIGLDTEWYDIPPSLIQFLGNKKFKFVGKGVWNDACKLFEDYELLVAHTKDVGYWAAKKYHDRDYRKLGLKALVLDLLQKVIPKPREITMSEWNAKGLQLNR
;
A
#
# COMPACT_ATOMS: atom_id res chain seq x y z
N MET A 1 8.78 -15.25 5.65
CA MET A 1 8.91 -14.74 7.04
C MET A 1 7.97 -15.54 7.91
N SER A 2 8.34 -15.82 9.16
CA SER A 2 7.41 -16.34 10.16
C SER A 2 7.13 -15.20 11.14
N PHE A 3 5.87 -14.98 11.47
CA PHE A 3 5.47 -13.95 12.43
C PHE A 3 4.98 -14.61 13.73
N ALA A 4 5.15 -13.94 14.87
CA ALA A 4 4.76 -14.49 16.17
C ALA A 4 3.23 -14.47 16.39
N GLY A 5 2.51 -13.57 15.71
CA GLY A 5 1.06 -13.41 15.85
C GLY A 5 0.23 -14.16 14.80
N PRO A 6 -1.09 -14.28 15.02
CA PRO A 6 -2.00 -14.94 14.08
C PRO A 6 -1.99 -14.20 12.74
N SER A 7 -1.56 -14.89 11.70
CA SER A 7 -1.46 -14.36 10.35
C SER A 7 -1.61 -15.47 9.31
N SER A 8 -1.98 -15.08 8.10
CA SER A 8 -1.93 -15.97 6.93
C SER A 8 -1.02 -15.37 5.87
N ILE A 9 -0.22 -16.22 5.23
CA ILE A 9 0.70 -15.84 4.17
C ILE A 9 0.19 -16.42 2.86
N HIS A 10 0.13 -15.58 1.84
CA HIS A 10 -0.33 -15.94 0.50
C HIS A 10 0.76 -15.58 -0.50
N ASP A 11 0.99 -16.47 -1.46
CA ASP A 11 1.83 -16.19 -2.63
C ASP A 11 0.92 -15.86 -3.80
N ILE A 12 0.85 -14.57 -4.13
CA ILE A 12 0.00 -14.06 -5.21
C ILE A 12 0.85 -13.93 -6.46
N GLN A 13 0.50 -14.70 -7.50
CA GLN A 13 1.14 -14.58 -8.81
C GLN A 13 0.46 -13.50 -9.65
N TYR A 14 1.25 -12.57 -10.19
CA TYR A 14 0.77 -11.52 -11.07
C TYR A 14 1.72 -11.36 -12.27
N TYR A 15 1.30 -11.81 -13.46
CA TYR A 15 2.12 -11.78 -14.68
C TYR A 15 3.50 -12.45 -14.52
N GLY A 16 3.58 -13.55 -13.77
CA GLY A 16 4.82 -14.29 -13.50
C GLY A 16 5.64 -13.74 -12.32
N ASP A 17 5.29 -12.56 -11.81
CA ASP A 17 5.87 -12.02 -10.58
C ASP A 17 5.19 -12.64 -9.35
N HIS A 18 5.96 -12.90 -8.30
CA HIS A 18 5.46 -13.40 -7.01
C HIS A 18 5.34 -12.25 -6.00
N ILE A 19 4.15 -12.09 -5.43
CA ILE A 19 3.86 -11.11 -4.39
C ILE A 19 3.51 -11.89 -3.11
N PHE A 20 4.44 -11.87 -2.15
CA PHE A 20 4.20 -12.45 -0.83
C PHE A 20 3.36 -11.50 0.02
N THR A 21 2.14 -11.91 0.33
CA THR A 21 1.16 -11.11 1.07
C THR A 21 0.92 -11.71 2.45
N THR A 22 0.87 -10.85 3.47
CA THR A 22 0.51 -11.23 4.84
C THR A 22 -0.82 -10.58 5.19
N VAL A 23 -1.78 -11.37 5.67
CA VAL A 23 -3.08 -10.90 6.19
C VAL A 23 -3.13 -11.19 7.68
N THR A 24 -3.38 -10.15 8.48
CA THR A 24 -3.35 -10.21 9.94
C THR A 24 -4.32 -9.18 10.52
N ALA A 25 -4.96 -9.52 11.63
CA ALA A 25 -5.66 -8.57 12.50
C ALA A 25 -4.84 -8.21 13.75
N ALA A 26 -3.63 -8.77 13.90
CA ALA A 26 -2.78 -8.60 15.07
C ALA A 26 -1.70 -7.54 14.81
N ALA A 27 -1.72 -6.47 15.60
CA ALA A 27 -0.74 -5.39 15.57
C ALA A 27 0.72 -5.88 15.64
N VAL A 28 1.00 -6.89 16.47
CA VAL A 28 2.36 -7.46 16.60
C VAL A 28 2.94 -7.97 15.28
N VAL A 29 2.08 -8.49 14.38
CA VAL A 29 2.52 -8.95 13.06
C VAL A 29 2.89 -7.75 12.17
N VAL A 30 2.17 -6.63 12.31
CA VAL A 30 2.49 -5.37 11.62
C VAL A 30 3.82 -4.81 12.13
N ASP A 31 4.04 -4.82 13.44
CA ASP A 31 5.29 -4.39 14.06
C ASP A 31 6.49 -5.18 13.51
N GLU A 32 6.36 -6.51 13.46
CA GLU A 32 7.39 -7.40 12.93
C GLU A 32 7.60 -7.21 11.42
N TRP A 33 6.53 -7.01 10.65
CA TRP A 33 6.62 -6.72 9.21
C TRP A 33 7.39 -5.42 8.95
N ILE A 34 7.11 -4.35 9.72
CA ILE A 34 7.83 -3.08 9.64
C ILE A 34 9.31 -3.30 9.96
N ALA A 35 9.61 -3.96 11.08
CA ALA A 35 10.98 -4.22 11.52
C ALA A 35 11.77 -5.03 10.48
N ASN A 36 11.16 -6.07 9.91
CA ASN A 36 11.77 -6.91 8.88
C ASN A 36 12.02 -6.12 7.59
N THR A 37 11.05 -5.32 7.15
CA THR A 37 11.19 -4.45 5.97
C THR A 37 12.34 -3.47 6.16
N MET A 38 12.41 -2.81 7.31
CA MET A 38 13.51 -1.90 7.66
C MET A 38 14.85 -2.61 7.71
N HIS A 39 14.90 -3.85 8.21
CA HIS A 39 16.12 -4.64 8.27
C HIS A 39 16.63 -5.01 6.87
N ILE A 40 15.74 -5.52 6.00
CA ILE A 40 16.07 -5.93 4.63
C ILE A 40 16.58 -4.74 3.81
N HIS A 41 15.90 -3.61 3.93
CA HIS A 41 16.20 -2.40 3.14
C HIS A 41 17.12 -1.41 3.86
N LYS A 42 17.81 -1.83 4.93
CA LYS A 42 18.60 -0.93 5.81
C LYS A 42 19.62 -0.05 5.10
N ARG A 43 20.12 -0.47 3.93
CA ARG A 43 21.11 0.27 3.12
C ARG A 43 20.50 1.33 2.20
N GLU A 44 19.20 1.26 1.93
CA GLU A 44 18.49 2.06 0.91
C GLU A 44 17.21 2.68 1.45
N LEU A 45 17.08 2.83 2.78
CA LEU A 45 15.85 3.32 3.41
C LEU A 45 15.38 4.69 2.89
N SER A 46 16.28 5.54 2.38
CA SER A 46 15.94 6.85 1.80
C SER A 46 15.33 6.79 0.39
N GLU A 47 15.56 5.67 -0.31
CA GLU A 47 15.07 5.44 -1.68
C GLU A 47 13.93 4.42 -1.73
N LEU A 48 13.56 3.85 -0.59
CA LEU A 48 12.48 2.89 -0.49
C LEU A 48 11.14 3.55 -0.89
N LEU A 49 10.52 2.98 -1.92
CA LEU A 49 9.16 3.31 -2.34
C LEU A 49 8.19 2.33 -1.69
N ILE A 50 7.16 2.86 -1.04
CA ILE A 50 6.15 2.05 -0.36
C ILE A 50 4.80 2.35 -0.99
N GLY A 51 4.17 1.34 -1.59
CA GLY A 51 2.79 1.44 -2.04
C GLY A 51 1.86 1.60 -0.84
N LEU A 52 0.94 2.57 -0.89
CA LEU A 52 -0.04 2.80 0.16
C LEU A 52 -1.45 2.82 -0.43
N ASP A 53 -2.35 2.10 0.22
CA ASP A 53 -3.80 2.13 0.04
C ASP A 53 -4.43 1.88 1.41
N THR A 54 -5.64 2.38 1.66
CA THR A 54 -6.13 2.60 3.03
C THR A 54 -7.61 2.28 3.23
N GLU A 55 -7.91 1.45 4.24
CA GLU A 55 -9.22 1.26 4.88
C GLU A 55 -8.91 0.96 6.37
N TRP A 56 -9.35 1.76 7.35
CA TRP A 56 -8.79 1.69 8.72
C TRP A 56 -9.81 1.64 9.87
N TYR A 57 -9.42 0.94 10.93
CA TYR A 57 -9.96 0.98 12.29
C TYR A 57 -8.86 0.49 13.26
N ASP A 58 -8.56 1.24 14.33
CA ASP A 58 -7.50 0.99 15.33
C ASP A 58 -6.06 0.79 14.78
N ILE A 59 -5.19 1.81 14.98
CA ILE A 59 -3.86 1.89 14.36
C ILE A 59 -2.74 1.62 15.37
N PRO A 60 -1.83 0.65 15.14
CA PRO A 60 -0.72 0.38 16.05
C PRO A 60 0.33 1.51 16.04
N PRO A 61 0.97 1.83 17.18
CA PRO A 61 1.96 2.92 17.26
C PRO A 61 3.16 2.80 16.31
N SER A 62 3.61 1.58 16.03
CA SER A 62 4.70 1.34 15.07
C SER A 62 4.35 1.84 13.66
N LEU A 63 3.10 1.69 13.26
CA LEU A 63 2.60 2.10 11.95
C LEU A 63 2.53 3.63 11.87
N ILE A 64 2.16 4.30 12.96
CA ILE A 64 2.23 5.77 13.05
C ILE A 64 3.65 6.27 12.81
N GLN A 65 4.63 5.70 13.53
CA GLN A 65 6.04 6.08 13.35
C GLN A 65 6.55 5.78 11.94
N PHE A 66 6.14 4.65 11.37
CA PHE A 66 6.53 4.24 10.03
C PHE A 66 5.97 5.18 8.95
N LEU A 67 4.68 5.47 8.99
CA LEU A 67 4.01 6.36 8.04
C LEU A 67 4.54 7.79 8.14
N GLY A 68 4.84 8.27 9.36
CA GLY A 68 5.41 9.60 9.58
C GLY A 68 6.91 9.74 9.23
N ASN A 69 7.60 8.66 8.86
CA ASN A 69 9.03 8.68 8.66
C ASN A 69 9.43 9.28 7.31
N LYS A 70 10.05 10.47 7.37
CA LYS A 70 10.52 11.24 6.19
C LYS A 70 11.65 10.56 5.39
N LYS A 71 12.20 9.44 5.84
CA LYS A 71 13.13 8.66 5.01
C LYS A 71 12.40 7.95 3.87
N PHE A 72 11.13 7.59 4.07
CA PHE A 72 10.38 6.84 3.08
C PHE A 72 9.66 7.75 2.08
N LYS A 73 9.29 7.18 0.94
CA LYS A 73 8.44 7.82 -0.08
C LYS A 73 7.23 6.93 -0.31
N PHE A 74 6.06 7.41 0.09
CA PHE A 74 4.81 6.65 -0.09
C PHE A 74 4.22 6.96 -1.47
N VAL A 75 3.95 5.94 -2.27
CA VAL A 75 3.49 6.06 -3.66
C VAL A 75 2.10 5.47 -3.81
N GLY A 76 1.28 6.10 -4.65
CA GLY A 76 -0.06 5.59 -4.97
C GLY A 76 -0.78 6.52 -5.94
N LYS A 77 -1.94 6.11 -6.43
CA LYS A 77 -2.80 6.99 -7.24
C LYS A 77 -3.80 7.66 -6.31
N GLY A 78 -3.73 8.98 -6.20
CA GLY A 78 -4.54 9.74 -5.26
C GLY A 78 -4.03 9.69 -3.82
N VAL A 79 -2.81 9.19 -3.59
CA VAL A 79 -2.24 8.93 -2.26
C VAL A 79 -2.19 10.14 -1.31
N TRP A 80 -2.16 11.36 -1.85
CA TRP A 80 -2.28 12.57 -1.04
C TRP A 80 -3.65 12.67 -0.35
N ASN A 81 -4.72 12.30 -1.06
CA ASN A 81 -6.07 12.30 -0.50
C ASN A 81 -6.21 11.25 0.60
N ASP A 82 -5.59 10.08 0.42
CA ASP A 82 -5.58 9.02 1.43
C ASP A 82 -4.81 9.46 2.68
N ALA A 83 -3.68 10.15 2.49
CA ALA A 83 -2.93 10.77 3.58
C ALA A 83 -3.72 11.89 4.30
N CYS A 84 -4.46 12.72 3.56
CA CYS A 84 -5.33 13.73 4.15
C CYS A 84 -6.43 13.10 4.99
N LYS A 85 -7.11 12.06 4.49
CA LYS A 85 -8.13 11.32 5.26
C LYS A 85 -7.55 10.70 6.53
N LEU A 86 -6.38 10.08 6.44
CA LEU A 86 -5.67 9.53 7.59
C LEU A 86 -5.38 10.60 8.67
N PHE A 87 -5.03 11.81 8.24
CA PHE A 87 -4.81 12.92 9.16
C PHE A 87 -6.12 13.45 9.76
N GLU A 88 -7.16 13.60 8.95
CA GLU A 88 -8.47 14.09 9.39
C GLU A 88 -9.15 13.13 10.37
N ASP A 89 -9.09 11.82 10.10
CA ASP A 89 -9.82 10.81 10.89
C ASP A 89 -9.02 10.33 12.11
N TYR A 90 -7.68 10.33 12.06
CA TYR A 90 -6.83 9.69 13.07
C TYR A 90 -5.62 10.53 13.52
N GLU A 91 -5.49 11.78 13.07
CA GLU A 91 -4.30 12.63 13.28
C GLU A 91 -2.99 11.97 12.79
N LEU A 92 -3.11 11.04 11.84
CA LEU A 92 -1.98 10.26 11.35
C LEU A 92 -1.29 10.96 10.19
N LEU A 93 -0.02 11.30 10.38
CA LEU A 93 0.81 11.89 9.33
C LEU A 93 1.42 10.81 8.43
N VAL A 94 1.22 10.95 7.12
CA VAL A 94 1.95 10.19 6.10
C VAL A 94 2.98 11.10 5.44
N ALA A 95 4.26 10.79 5.62
CA ALA A 95 5.35 11.57 5.06
C ALA A 95 5.48 11.36 3.54
N HIS A 96 5.97 12.38 2.82
CA HIS A 96 6.52 12.23 1.47
C HIS A 96 5.70 11.41 0.46
N THR A 97 4.40 11.66 0.39
CA THR A 97 3.53 11.04 -0.62
C THR A 97 3.91 11.48 -2.05
N LYS A 98 3.82 10.57 -3.01
CA LYS A 98 4.14 10.79 -4.43
C LYS A 98 3.06 10.15 -5.32
N ASP A 99 2.30 10.98 -6.03
CA ASP A 99 1.26 10.49 -6.93
C ASP A 99 1.87 9.90 -8.22
N VAL A 100 1.54 8.64 -8.51
CA VAL A 100 2.09 7.93 -9.68
C VAL A 100 1.64 8.53 -11.01
N GLY A 101 0.42 9.07 -11.09
CA GLY A 101 -0.10 9.73 -12.29
C GLY A 101 0.61 11.06 -12.58
N TYR A 102 0.97 11.82 -11.54
CA TYR A 102 1.83 12.99 -11.66
C TYR A 102 3.20 12.63 -12.25
N TRP A 103 3.84 11.57 -11.73
CA TRP A 103 5.17 11.16 -12.18
C TRP A 103 5.15 10.55 -13.58
N ALA A 104 4.12 9.78 -13.93
CA ALA A 104 3.89 9.33 -15.30
C ALA A 104 3.77 10.53 -16.25
N ALA A 105 2.91 11.50 -15.93
CA ALA A 105 2.74 12.69 -16.75
C ALA A 105 4.04 13.47 -16.95
N LYS A 106 4.86 13.58 -15.90
CA LYS A 106 6.16 14.24 -15.97
C LYS A 106 7.17 13.47 -16.83
N LYS A 107 7.22 12.14 -16.70
CA LYS A 107 8.17 11.27 -17.41
C LYS A 107 7.86 11.17 -18.91
N TYR A 108 6.58 11.06 -19.26
CA TYR A 108 6.13 10.88 -20.64
C TYR A 108 5.67 12.17 -21.31
N HIS A 109 5.80 13.31 -20.62
CA HIS A 109 5.41 14.64 -21.12
C HIS A 109 3.94 14.75 -21.57
N ASP A 110 3.05 13.94 -20.99
CA ASP A 110 1.62 13.94 -21.29
C ASP A 110 0.81 14.20 -20.01
N ARG A 111 0.07 15.31 -20.00
CA ARG A 111 -0.71 15.72 -18.84
C ARG A 111 -1.94 14.83 -18.59
N ASP A 112 -2.39 14.06 -19.57
CA ASP A 112 -3.58 13.22 -19.44
C ASP A 112 -3.36 12.03 -18.52
N TYR A 113 -2.11 11.59 -18.33
CA TYR A 113 -1.75 10.59 -17.31
C TYR A 113 -2.17 10.99 -15.89
N ARG A 114 -2.32 12.28 -15.57
CA ARG A 114 -2.82 12.72 -14.26
C ARG A 114 -4.29 12.38 -14.03
N LYS A 115 -5.06 12.30 -15.12
CA LYS A 115 -6.51 12.03 -15.12
C LYS A 115 -6.80 10.53 -15.05
N LEU A 116 -5.86 9.69 -15.49
CA LEU A 116 -6.03 8.25 -15.50
C LEU A 116 -6.07 7.67 -14.08
N GLY A 117 -7.01 6.75 -13.85
CA GLY A 117 -7.03 5.91 -12.65
C GLY A 117 -5.93 4.86 -12.68
N LEU A 118 -5.64 4.23 -11.54
CA LEU A 118 -4.54 3.25 -11.42
C LEU A 118 -4.64 2.11 -12.44
N LYS A 119 -5.84 1.57 -12.68
CA LYS A 119 -6.04 0.51 -13.69
C LYS A 119 -5.66 0.97 -15.09
N ALA A 120 -6.05 2.17 -15.48
CA ALA A 120 -5.76 2.71 -16.81
C ALA A 120 -4.27 2.99 -16.96
N LEU A 121 -3.60 3.51 -15.93
CA LEU A 121 -2.15 3.68 -15.91
C LEU A 121 -1.40 2.36 -16.07
N VAL A 122 -1.80 1.32 -15.34
CA VAL A 122 -1.14 0.00 -15.42
C VAL A 122 -1.41 -0.68 -16.76
N LEU A 123 -2.62 -0.53 -17.31
CA LEU A 123 -2.93 -1.04 -18.63
C LEU A 123 -2.05 -0.35 -19.68
N ASP A 124 -2.03 0.97 -19.70
CA ASP A 124 -1.34 1.75 -20.74
C ASP A 124 0.19 1.67 -20.66
N LEU A 125 0.76 1.77 -19.45
CA LEU A 125 2.21 1.82 -19.27
C LEU A 125 2.88 0.46 -19.15
N LEU A 126 2.17 -0.55 -18.61
CA LEU A 126 2.72 -1.87 -18.33
C LEU A 126 2.10 -2.97 -19.18
N GLN A 127 1.04 -2.70 -19.96
CA GLN A 127 0.27 -3.70 -20.70
C GLN A 127 -0.25 -4.83 -19.80
N LYS A 128 -0.54 -4.50 -18.52
CA LYS A 128 -1.04 -5.43 -17.50
C LYS A 128 -2.46 -5.02 -17.06
N VAL A 129 -3.30 -5.99 -16.73
CA VAL A 129 -4.67 -5.78 -16.25
C VAL A 129 -4.72 -6.04 -14.75
N ILE A 130 -5.20 -5.06 -13.98
CA ILE A 130 -5.49 -5.24 -12.55
C ILE A 130 -6.94 -5.72 -12.39
N PRO A 131 -7.17 -6.99 -11.97
CA PRO A 131 -8.49 -7.42 -11.59
C PRO A 131 -8.93 -6.63 -10.34
N LYS A 132 -10.08 -5.96 -10.43
CA LYS A 132 -10.78 -5.44 -9.24
C LYS A 132 -12.25 -5.86 -9.34
N PRO A 133 -12.57 -7.12 -9.00
CA PRO A 133 -13.95 -7.59 -8.92
C PRO A 133 -14.71 -6.74 -7.91
N ARG A 134 -15.92 -6.32 -8.28
CA ARG A 134 -16.70 -5.34 -7.52
C ARG A 134 -17.09 -5.89 -6.15
N GLU A 135 -17.45 -7.17 -6.13
CA GLU A 135 -17.78 -7.98 -4.97
C GLU A 135 -16.66 -8.03 -3.92
N ILE A 136 -15.39 -7.87 -4.32
CA ILE A 136 -14.26 -7.77 -3.40
C ILE A 136 -13.99 -6.31 -3.03
N THR A 137 -13.93 -5.40 -4.01
CA THR A 137 -13.61 -3.99 -3.69
C THR A 137 -14.65 -3.29 -2.84
N MET A 138 -15.89 -3.78 -2.82
CA MET A 138 -16.97 -3.22 -2.01
C MET A 138 -17.44 -4.20 -0.91
N SER A 139 -16.64 -5.20 -0.54
CA SER A 139 -16.96 -6.07 0.60
C SER A 139 -16.81 -5.34 1.93
N GLU A 140 -17.24 -5.98 3.02
CA GLU A 140 -17.09 -5.47 4.38
C GLU A 140 -15.62 -5.53 4.85
N TRP A 141 -14.80 -4.58 4.41
CA TRP A 141 -13.37 -4.50 4.75
C TRP A 141 -13.10 -4.25 6.24
N ASN A 142 -14.12 -3.81 6.99
CA ASN A 142 -14.09 -3.65 8.44
C ASN A 142 -14.49 -4.92 9.21
N ALA A 143 -14.70 -6.06 8.54
CA ALA A 143 -14.96 -7.33 9.21
C ALA A 143 -13.77 -7.78 10.05
N LYS A 144 -14.04 -8.39 11.22
CA LYS A 144 -12.99 -8.87 12.15
C LYS A 144 -12.00 -9.88 11.54
N GLY A 145 -12.39 -10.53 10.46
CA GLY A 145 -11.54 -11.44 9.71
C GLY A 145 -11.82 -11.30 8.22
N LEU A 146 -10.78 -10.98 7.46
CA LEU A 146 -10.83 -11.00 6.00
C LEU A 146 -10.55 -12.43 5.52
N GLN A 147 -11.45 -12.95 4.69
CA GLN A 147 -11.30 -14.26 4.06
C GLN A 147 -11.44 -14.11 2.55
N LEU A 148 -10.62 -14.85 1.80
CA LEU A 148 -10.83 -15.05 0.38
C LEU A 148 -11.99 -16.03 0.21
N ASN A 149 -13.22 -15.53 0.15
CA ASN A 149 -14.35 -16.35 -0.27
C ASN A 149 -14.05 -16.85 -1.69
N ARG A 150 -13.84 -18.16 -1.83
CA ARG A 150 -13.61 -18.84 -3.12
C ARG A 150 -14.93 -19.11 -3.83
#